data_AF-D7BU80-F1
#
_entry.id   AF-D7BU80-F1
#
_cell.length_a   1.000
_cell.length_b   1.000
_cell.length_c   1.000
_cell.angle_alpha   90.00
_cell.angle_beta   90.00
_cell.angle_gamma   90.00
#
_symmetry.space_group_name_H-M   'P 1'
#
loop_
_entity.id
_entity.type
_entity.pdbx_description
1 polymer ?
#
loop_
_entity_poly.entity_id
_entity_poly.type
_entity_poly.pdbx_seq_one_letter_code
_entity_poly.pdbx_strand_id
1 'polypeptide(L)'
;MDMQGYSQILEAKMAPVRSDLDDVLTNVLAHIGLQDPRDRPGAFKDTGDGAILVMPAKDIARLVDPLLEHLHAALVRYDHERLASAPAIRLRAALHVGPLSLPDHRGDAINEVCRLLDSKVVRTGLTVAREHRNGFLAAVLSEAAFRRTVRAGRTPDLDKEHFLHATARVDSKAFEEPCWLFVPQMTPRALAPLIDPALPGGGGGTAAPTPSAGPSNPPGAVFQINGEMTDTTLINKVGTMRIDRRRI
;
A
#
# COMPACT_ATOMS: atom_id res chain seq x y z
N MET A 1 0.42 9.55 4.17
CA MET A 1 0.27 9.13 5.57
C MET A 1 -0.47 10.22 6.32
N ASP A 2 -1.23 9.88 7.36
CA ASP A 2 -1.99 10.84 8.16
C ASP A 2 -2.11 10.42 9.64
N MET A 3 -2.44 11.38 10.49
CA MET A 3 -2.73 11.20 11.91
C MET A 3 -4.20 10.86 12.13
N GLN A 4 -4.47 9.80 12.90
CA GLN A 4 -5.82 9.48 13.33
C GLN A 4 -6.32 10.51 14.34
N GLY A 5 -7.50 11.09 14.06
CA GLY A 5 -8.18 11.98 15.00
C GLY A 5 -7.56 13.37 15.14
N TYR A 6 -6.73 13.80 14.19
CA TYR A 6 -6.08 15.12 14.23
C TYR A 6 -7.06 16.28 14.40
N SER A 7 -8.21 16.24 13.71
CA SER A 7 -9.27 17.25 13.83
C SER A 7 -9.95 17.30 15.20
N GLN A 8 -9.76 16.29 16.05
CA GLN A 8 -10.29 16.23 17.42
C GLN A 8 -9.27 16.74 18.45
N ILE A 9 -8.04 17.02 18.03
CA ILE A 9 -7.01 17.63 18.88
C ILE A 9 -7.39 19.09 19.13
N LEU A 10 -7.17 19.57 20.35
CA LEU A 10 -7.37 20.98 20.68
C LEU A 10 -6.48 21.85 19.78
N GLU A 11 -7.04 22.94 19.23
CA GLU A 11 -6.37 23.83 18.28
C GLU A 11 -4.96 24.25 18.75
N ALA A 12 -4.83 24.64 20.02
CA ALA A 12 -3.56 25.04 20.63
C ALA A 12 -2.47 23.94 20.62
N LYS A 13 -2.85 22.67 20.44
CA LYS A 13 -1.94 21.51 20.40
C LYS A 13 -1.69 20.99 18.99
N MET A 14 -2.42 21.47 17.98
CA MET A 14 -2.30 21.00 16.59
C MET A 14 -0.92 21.31 15.98
N ALA A 15 -0.44 22.54 16.10
CA ALA A 15 0.88 22.91 15.56
C ALA A 15 2.05 22.19 16.28
N PRO A 16 2.07 22.08 17.63
CA PRO A 16 3.09 21.28 18.32
C PRO A 16 3.12 19.81 17.90
N VAL A 17 1.97 19.11 17.91
CA VAL A 17 1.95 17.69 17.53
C VAL A 17 2.34 17.48 16.07
N ARG A 18 2.04 18.44 15.19
CA ARG A 18 2.51 18.42 13.81
C ARG A 18 4.03 18.53 13.73
N SER A 19 4.62 19.48 14.44
CA SER A 19 6.09 19.62 14.51
C SER A 19 6.75 18.34 15.01
N ASP A 20 6.19 17.74 16.07
CA ASP A 20 6.69 16.48 16.63
C ASP A 20 6.66 15.34 15.59
N LEU A 21 5.59 15.23 14.80
CA LEU A 21 5.51 14.25 13.71
C LEU A 21 6.55 14.53 12.61
N ASP A 22 6.73 15.79 12.23
CA ASP A 22 7.72 16.18 11.23
C ASP A 22 9.14 15.83 11.69
N ASP A 23 9.45 16.02 12.98
CA ASP A 23 10.73 15.64 13.59
C ASP A 23 10.92 14.12 13.61
N VAL A 24 9.88 13.37 14.01
CA VAL A 24 9.90 11.90 13.97
C VAL A 24 10.20 11.40 12.56
N LEU A 25 9.51 11.95 11.54
CA LEU A 25 9.70 11.52 10.16
C LEU A 25 11.09 11.86 9.63
N THR A 26 11.57 13.06 9.91
CA THR A 26 12.88 13.53 9.45
C THR A 26 13.99 12.66 10.05
N ASN A 27 13.90 12.37 11.34
CA ASN A 27 14.88 11.53 12.03
C ASN A 27 14.86 10.09 11.53
N VAL A 28 13.67 9.49 11.32
CA VAL A 28 13.57 8.11 10.85
C VAL A 28 14.09 7.99 9.41
N LEU A 29 13.71 8.91 8.51
CA LEU A 29 14.20 8.92 7.13
C LEU A 29 15.73 9.03 7.08
N ALA A 30 16.30 9.98 7.84
CA ALA A 30 17.74 10.15 7.94
C ALA A 30 18.43 8.89 8.50
N HIS A 31 17.87 8.29 9.56
CA HIS A 31 18.41 7.09 10.19
C HIS A 31 18.52 5.92 9.23
N ILE A 32 17.49 5.72 8.39
CA ILE A 32 17.51 4.64 7.41
C ILE A 32 18.24 5.02 6.13
N GLY A 33 18.80 6.24 6.03
CA GLY A 33 19.61 6.79 4.93
C GLY A 33 18.81 7.31 3.74
N LEU A 34 17.52 7.62 3.91
CA LEU A 34 16.71 8.23 2.86
C LEU A 34 16.85 9.74 2.89
N GLN A 35 16.91 10.34 1.70
CA GLN A 35 16.92 11.80 1.56
C GLN A 35 15.55 12.37 1.96
N ASP A 36 15.53 13.56 2.54
CA ASP A 36 14.26 14.23 2.86
C ASP A 36 13.56 14.61 1.53
N PRO A 37 12.32 14.17 1.27
CA PRO A 37 11.58 14.59 0.09
C PRO A 37 11.36 16.11 0.00
N ARG A 38 11.46 16.86 1.10
CA ARG A 38 11.36 18.33 1.11
C ARG A 38 12.47 19.01 0.30
N ASP A 39 13.62 18.34 0.14
CA ASP A 39 14.75 18.86 -0.65
C ASP A 39 14.50 18.77 -2.17
N ARG A 40 13.47 18.03 -2.61
CA ARG A 40 13.14 17.84 -4.02
C ARG A 40 11.80 18.52 -4.38
N PRO A 41 11.78 19.47 -5.33
CA PRO A 41 10.55 20.14 -5.73
C PRO A 41 9.43 19.18 -6.12
N GLY A 42 8.25 19.37 -5.52
CA GLY A 42 7.07 18.54 -5.76
C GLY A 42 7.13 17.14 -5.15
N ALA A 43 8.18 16.77 -4.41
CA ALA A 43 8.24 15.45 -3.78
C ALA A 43 7.62 15.40 -2.38
N PHE A 44 7.34 16.54 -1.78
CA PHE A 44 6.64 16.65 -0.50
C PHE A 44 5.37 17.47 -0.70
N LYS A 45 4.26 16.96 -0.18
CA LYS A 45 2.99 17.69 -0.10
C LYS A 45 2.39 17.54 1.29
N ASP A 46 2.19 18.68 1.94
CA ASP A 46 1.51 18.75 3.23
C ASP A 46 -0.01 18.57 3.08
N THR A 47 -0.62 17.79 3.98
CA THR A 47 -2.08 17.61 4.06
C THR A 47 -2.68 18.19 5.34
N GLY A 48 -1.87 18.82 6.19
CA GLY A 48 -2.26 19.36 7.51
C GLY A 48 -2.16 18.33 8.62
N ASP A 49 -2.88 17.21 8.48
CA ASP A 49 -2.86 16.08 9.42
C ASP A 49 -1.79 15.02 9.10
N GLY A 50 -1.01 15.24 8.04
CA GLY A 50 -0.21 14.21 7.41
C GLY A 50 0.65 14.75 6.28
N ALA A 51 1.15 13.86 5.45
CA ALA A 51 1.96 14.22 4.30
C ALA A 51 1.89 13.15 3.20
N ILE A 52 2.12 13.59 1.97
CA ILE A 52 2.42 12.72 0.83
C ILE A 52 3.90 12.90 0.50
N LEU A 53 4.64 11.80 0.54
CA LEU A 53 6.07 11.74 0.23
C LEU A 53 6.22 10.96 -1.07
N VAL A 54 6.83 11.60 -2.08
CA VAL A 54 7.16 10.97 -3.37
C VAL A 54 8.65 10.66 -3.35
N MET A 55 8.99 9.38 -3.47
CA MET A 55 10.37 8.89 -3.44
C MET A 55 10.75 8.21 -4.76
N PRO A 56 12.03 8.15 -5.13
CA PRO A 56 12.49 7.33 -6.25
C PRO A 56 12.09 5.86 -6.08
N ALA A 57 11.68 5.19 -7.16
CA ALA A 57 11.22 3.80 -7.11
C ALA A 57 12.28 2.81 -6.59
N LYS A 58 13.57 3.15 -6.68
CA LYS A 58 14.66 2.36 -6.10
C LYS A 58 14.59 2.24 -4.57
N ASP A 59 13.94 3.20 -3.91
CA ASP A 59 13.86 3.28 -2.45
C ASP A 59 12.62 2.56 -1.89
N ILE A 60 11.73 2.03 -2.73
CA ILE A 60 10.46 1.42 -2.28
C ILE A 60 10.65 0.27 -1.29
N ALA A 61 11.72 -0.52 -1.44
CA ALA A 61 12.04 -1.59 -0.49
C ALA A 61 12.31 -1.03 0.91
N ARG A 62 13.11 0.06 1.00
CA ARG A 62 13.46 0.74 2.25
C ARG A 62 12.28 1.44 2.90
N LEU A 63 11.30 1.89 2.10
CA LEU A 63 10.04 2.44 2.60
C LEU A 63 9.14 1.38 3.25
N VAL A 64 9.30 0.10 2.88
CA VAL A 64 8.62 -1.00 3.57
C VAL A 64 9.46 -1.44 4.75
N ASP A 65 10.71 -1.82 4.48
CA ASP A 65 11.66 -2.38 5.42
C ASP A 65 13.04 -1.73 5.18
N PRO A 66 13.53 -0.89 6.11
CA PRO A 66 13.19 -0.92 7.53
C PRO A 66 12.26 0.22 8.02
N LEU A 67 11.76 1.09 7.14
CA LEU A 67 11.01 2.29 7.53
C LEU A 67 9.81 2.01 8.44
N LEU A 68 8.97 1.01 8.12
CA LEU A 68 7.71 0.83 8.86
C LEU A 68 7.94 0.46 10.33
N GLU A 69 8.91 -0.43 10.60
CA GLU A 69 9.29 -0.80 11.97
C GLU A 69 9.98 0.35 12.70
N HIS A 70 10.90 1.07 12.04
CA HIS A 70 11.59 2.21 12.67
C HIS A 70 10.63 3.37 12.96
N LEU A 71 9.66 3.61 12.08
CA LEU A 71 8.62 4.60 12.31
C LEU A 71 7.76 4.19 13.50
N HIS A 72 7.34 2.92 13.59
CA HIS A 72 6.58 2.45 14.75
C HIS A 72 7.38 2.61 16.05
N ALA A 73 8.64 2.19 16.09
CA ALA A 73 9.51 2.32 17.25
C ALA A 73 9.69 3.79 17.67
N ALA A 74 9.84 4.71 16.70
CA ALA A 74 9.93 6.13 16.98
C ALA A 74 8.64 6.70 17.59
N LEU A 75 7.46 6.25 17.13
CA LEU A 75 6.17 6.65 17.72
C LEU A 75 5.99 6.11 19.14
N VAL A 76 6.43 4.87 19.40
CA VAL A 76 6.41 4.29 20.75
C VAL A 76 7.30 5.11 21.68
N ARG A 77 8.52 5.45 21.24
CA ARG A 77 9.43 6.31 22.02
C ARG A 77 8.81 7.68 22.27
N TYR A 78 8.24 8.30 21.25
CA TYR A 78 7.52 9.58 21.40
C TYR A 78 6.42 9.49 22.46
N ASP A 79 5.59 8.44 22.45
CA ASP A 79 4.51 8.28 23.42
C ASP A 79 5.02 8.12 24.86
N HIS A 80 6.21 7.53 25.04
CA HIS A 80 6.86 7.41 26.34
C HIS A 80 7.49 8.73 26.83
N GLU A 81 8.04 9.53 25.92
CA GLU A 81 8.78 10.75 26.24
C GLU A 81 7.88 12.00 26.30
N ARG A 82 6.73 11.99 25.62
CA ARG A 82 5.82 13.13 25.58
C ARG A 82 5.26 13.43 26.97
N LEU A 83 4.94 14.70 27.19
CA LEU A 83 4.15 15.11 28.35
C LEU A 83 2.76 14.42 28.31
N ALA A 84 2.22 14.07 29.47
CA ALA A 84 0.87 13.50 29.57
C ALA A 84 -0.21 14.40 28.95
N SER A 85 0.04 15.72 28.91
CA SER A 85 -0.82 16.72 28.28
C SER A 85 -0.70 16.77 26.75
N ALA A 86 0.38 16.26 26.16
CA ALA A 86 0.55 16.19 24.71
C ALA A 86 -0.25 15.00 24.14
N PRO A 87 -0.90 15.15 22.98
CA PRO A 87 -1.64 14.06 22.36
C PRO A 87 -0.69 12.95 21.87
N ALA A 88 -1.15 11.70 21.91
CA ALA A 88 -0.43 10.60 21.30
C ALA A 88 -0.53 10.66 19.76
N ILE A 89 0.56 10.38 19.06
CA ILE A 89 0.59 10.34 17.59
C ILE A 89 0.30 8.91 17.12
N ARG A 90 -0.83 8.72 16.44
CA ARG A 90 -1.19 7.45 15.79
C ARG A 90 -1.32 7.66 14.29
N LEU A 91 -0.62 6.86 13.50
CA LEU A 91 -0.46 7.07 12.07
C LEU A 91 -1.06 5.96 11.22
N ARG A 92 -1.67 6.37 10.11
CA ARG A 92 -1.93 5.50 8.96
C ARG A 92 -0.93 5.81 7.87
N ALA A 93 -0.38 4.76 7.26
CA ALA A 93 0.50 4.87 6.12
C ALA A 93 -0.03 4.05 4.94
N ALA A 94 0.23 4.52 3.73
CA ALA A 94 -0.09 3.81 2.51
C ALA A 94 1.10 3.92 1.56
N LEU A 95 1.50 2.79 0.97
CA LEU A 95 2.63 2.70 0.07
C LEU A 95 2.18 2.15 -1.28
N HIS A 96 2.54 2.86 -2.34
CA HIS A 96 2.26 2.49 -3.71
C HIS A 96 3.47 2.82 -4.60
N VAL A 97 3.62 2.09 -5.70
CA VAL A 97 4.63 2.36 -6.73
C VAL A 97 4.00 2.30 -8.12
N GLY A 98 4.13 3.40 -8.84
CA GLY A 98 3.53 3.60 -10.15
C GLY A 98 4.09 4.84 -10.85
N PRO A 99 3.73 5.06 -12.13
CA PRO A 99 4.18 6.23 -12.88
C PRO A 99 3.63 7.51 -12.26
N LEU A 100 4.51 8.50 -12.07
CA LEU A 100 4.17 9.83 -11.57
C LEU A 100 5.18 10.84 -12.11
N SER A 101 4.69 11.90 -12.76
CA SER A 101 5.51 13.03 -13.20
C SER A 101 5.56 14.11 -12.12
N LEU A 102 6.76 14.60 -11.81
CA LEU A 102 7.00 15.74 -10.91
C LEU A 102 7.43 16.97 -11.72
N PRO A 103 7.10 18.20 -11.29
CA PRO A 103 6.36 18.56 -10.07
C PRO A 103 4.83 18.59 -10.25
N ASP A 104 4.32 18.35 -11.46
CA ASP A 104 2.90 18.49 -11.79
C ASP A 104 1.98 17.39 -11.21
N HIS A 105 2.56 16.36 -10.58
CA HIS A 105 1.86 15.20 -10.03
C HIS A 105 0.92 14.50 -11.02
N ARG A 106 1.28 14.47 -12.32
CA ARG A 106 0.50 13.78 -13.35
C ARG A 106 0.75 12.27 -13.25
N GLY A 107 -0.31 11.51 -12.98
CA GLY A 107 -0.29 10.05 -12.90
C GLY A 107 -1.28 9.54 -11.86
N ASP A 108 -1.79 8.33 -12.07
CA ASP A 108 -2.81 7.75 -11.18
C ASP A 108 -2.25 7.29 -9.83
N ALA A 109 -0.94 7.07 -9.74
CA ALA A 109 -0.25 6.59 -8.54
C ALA A 109 -0.57 7.42 -7.28
N ILE A 110 -0.72 8.74 -7.40
CA ILE A 110 -1.06 9.59 -6.25
C ILE A 110 -2.53 9.42 -5.83
N ASN A 111 -3.43 9.23 -6.80
CA ASN A 111 -4.85 8.99 -6.51
C ASN A 111 -5.05 7.61 -5.89
N GLU A 112 -4.34 6.60 -6.40
CA GLU A 112 -4.34 5.23 -5.88
C GLU A 112 -3.82 5.18 -4.45
N VAL A 113 -2.67 5.80 -4.15
CA VAL A 113 -2.13 5.79 -2.77
C VAL A 113 -3.03 6.53 -1.78
N CYS A 114 -3.67 7.63 -2.20
CA CYS A 114 -4.64 8.34 -1.38
C CYS A 114 -5.89 7.49 -1.11
N ARG A 115 -6.43 6.81 -2.13
CA ARG A 115 -7.56 5.88 -1.97
C ARG A 115 -7.20 4.70 -1.08
N LEU A 116 -5.96 4.21 -1.17
CA LEU A 116 -5.44 3.16 -0.32
C LEU A 116 -5.34 3.62 1.14
N LEU A 117 -4.87 4.85 1.41
CA LEU A 117 -4.83 5.45 2.75
C LEU A 117 -6.24 5.68 3.33
N ASP A 118 -7.19 6.02 2.47
CA ASP A 118 -8.60 6.22 2.82
C ASP A 118 -9.36 4.91 3.06
N SER A 119 -8.80 3.77 2.69
CA SER A 119 -9.50 2.50 2.71
C SER A 119 -9.93 2.05 4.11
N LYS A 120 -11.04 1.33 4.18
CA LYS A 120 -11.56 0.76 5.44
C LYS A 120 -10.53 -0.14 6.13
N VAL A 121 -9.77 -0.92 5.37
CA VAL A 121 -8.81 -1.89 5.91
C VAL A 121 -7.72 -1.24 6.76
N VAL A 122 -7.09 -0.14 6.30
CA VAL A 122 -6.04 0.54 7.10
C VAL A 122 -6.63 1.33 8.27
N ARG A 123 -7.84 1.88 8.10
CA ARG A 123 -8.59 2.54 9.19
C ARG A 123 -8.89 1.55 10.32
N THR A 124 -9.46 0.39 9.99
CA THR A 124 -9.73 -0.68 10.95
C THR A 124 -8.43 -1.24 11.52
N GLY A 125 -7.39 -1.41 10.71
CA GLY A 125 -6.08 -1.86 11.16
C GLY A 125 -5.49 -1.00 12.28
N LEU A 126 -5.56 0.33 12.16
CA LEU A 126 -5.07 1.22 13.21
C LEU A 126 -5.95 1.17 14.47
N THR A 127 -7.27 1.08 14.31
CA THR A 127 -8.20 0.89 15.44
C THR A 127 -7.87 -0.39 16.22
N VAL A 128 -7.65 -1.50 15.51
CA VAL A 128 -7.26 -2.80 16.08
C VAL A 128 -5.91 -2.70 16.77
N ALA A 129 -4.92 -2.04 16.15
CA ALA A 129 -3.61 -1.82 16.76
C ALA A 129 -3.73 -1.12 18.12
N ARG A 130 -4.51 -0.03 18.17
CA ARG A 130 -4.78 0.74 19.38
C ARG A 130 -5.44 -0.11 20.46
N GLU A 131 -6.49 -0.85 20.11
CA GLU A 131 -7.33 -1.57 21.08
C GLU A 131 -6.67 -2.85 21.63
N HIS A 132 -5.86 -3.54 20.83
CA HIS A 132 -5.31 -4.85 21.21
C HIS A 132 -3.83 -4.83 21.60
N ARG A 133 -3.09 -3.79 21.23
CA ARG A 133 -1.64 -3.68 21.43
C ARG A 133 -1.17 -2.31 21.91
N ASN A 134 -2.08 -1.35 22.10
CA ASN A 134 -1.72 0.05 22.25
C ASN A 134 -0.78 0.55 21.12
N GLY A 135 -0.98 0.03 19.90
CA GLY A 135 -0.15 0.34 18.75
C GLY A 135 -0.39 1.74 18.18
N PHE A 136 0.62 2.25 17.47
CA PHE A 136 0.65 3.61 16.92
C PHE A 136 0.70 3.69 15.40
N LEU A 137 0.80 2.56 14.70
CA LEU A 137 0.94 2.53 13.25
C LEU A 137 0.07 1.42 12.64
N ALA A 138 -0.56 1.73 11.53
CA ALA A 138 -1.01 0.73 10.56
C ALA A 138 -0.60 1.19 9.16
N ALA A 139 -0.02 0.28 8.39
CA ALA A 139 0.43 0.56 7.03
C ALA A 139 -0.25 -0.39 6.04
N VAL A 140 -0.52 0.11 4.83
CA VAL A 140 -1.07 -0.71 3.75
C VAL A 140 -0.22 -0.55 2.49
N LEU A 141 0.09 -1.66 1.84
CA LEU A 141 0.81 -1.70 0.58
C LEU A 141 -0.17 -2.05 -0.54
N SER A 142 -0.03 -1.37 -1.69
CA SER A 142 -0.68 -1.83 -2.91
C SER A 142 -0.07 -3.16 -3.37
N GLU A 143 -0.81 -3.95 -4.14
CA GLU A 143 -0.29 -5.17 -4.77
C GLU A 143 1.00 -4.88 -5.57
N ALA A 144 1.05 -3.75 -6.28
CA ALA A 144 2.21 -3.33 -7.06
C ALA A 144 3.46 -3.09 -6.20
N ALA A 145 3.30 -2.51 -5.01
CA ALA A 145 4.37 -2.28 -4.05
C ALA A 145 4.82 -3.60 -3.42
N PHE A 146 3.88 -4.38 -2.85
CA PHE A 146 4.16 -5.66 -2.21
C PHE A 146 4.88 -6.63 -3.15
N ARG A 147 4.44 -6.72 -4.41
CA ARG A 147 5.08 -7.57 -5.42
C ARG A 147 6.53 -7.20 -5.69
N ARG A 148 6.88 -5.92 -5.63
CA ARG A 148 8.22 -5.38 -5.96
C ARG A 148 9.16 -5.32 -4.77
N THR A 149 8.64 -5.48 -3.55
CA THR A 149 9.40 -5.44 -2.29
C THR A 149 9.39 -6.82 -1.64
N VAL A 150 8.37 -7.12 -0.85
CA VAL A 150 8.26 -8.28 0.04
C VAL A 150 8.27 -9.57 -0.77
N ARG A 151 7.37 -9.70 -1.76
CA ARG A 151 7.30 -10.90 -2.60
C ARG A 151 8.58 -11.10 -3.42
N ALA A 152 9.31 -10.03 -3.71
CA ALA A 152 10.58 -10.09 -4.44
C ALA A 152 11.79 -10.41 -3.55
N GLY A 153 11.60 -10.57 -2.24
CA GLY A 153 12.69 -10.85 -1.29
C GLY A 153 13.65 -9.68 -1.09
N ARG A 154 13.17 -8.43 -1.22
CA ARG A 154 14.00 -7.21 -1.09
C ARG A 154 13.91 -6.54 0.29
N THR A 155 13.19 -7.17 1.20
CA THR A 155 12.96 -6.72 2.58
C THR A 155 13.62 -7.76 3.51
N PRO A 156 14.73 -7.42 4.19
CA PRO A 156 15.48 -8.37 5.00
C PRO A 156 14.72 -8.92 6.21
N ASP A 157 13.96 -8.07 6.90
CA ASP A 157 13.33 -8.35 8.19
C ASP A 157 11.83 -8.58 8.05
N LEU A 158 11.18 -7.94 7.07
CA LEU A 158 9.75 -8.10 6.81
C LEU A 158 9.48 -9.03 5.63
N ASP A 159 8.98 -10.23 5.91
CA ASP A 159 8.53 -11.19 4.90
C ASP A 159 6.99 -11.19 4.72
N LYS A 160 6.49 -12.07 3.84
CA LYS A 160 5.04 -12.21 3.56
C LYS A 160 4.20 -12.54 4.80
N GLU A 161 4.78 -13.17 5.83
CA GLU A 161 4.07 -13.63 7.02
C GLU A 161 3.78 -12.49 8.00
N HIS A 162 4.34 -11.30 7.73
CA HIS A 162 4.04 -10.07 8.46
C HIS A 162 2.85 -9.30 7.87
N PHE A 163 2.38 -9.65 6.67
CA PHE A 163 1.34 -8.91 5.97
C PHE A 163 0.05 -9.72 5.81
N LEU A 164 -1.07 -9.11 6.18
CA LEU A 164 -2.40 -9.65 5.92
C LEU A 164 -2.87 -9.23 4.52
N HIS A 165 -3.10 -10.20 3.64
CA HIS A 165 -3.77 -9.96 2.37
C HIS A 165 -5.25 -9.60 2.60
N ALA A 166 -5.69 -8.48 2.05
CA ALA A 166 -7.04 -7.95 2.22
C ALA A 166 -7.47 -7.14 0.99
N THR A 167 -8.73 -6.68 0.98
CA THR A 167 -9.25 -5.81 -0.07
C THR A 167 -9.42 -4.39 0.46
N ALA A 168 -8.77 -3.42 -0.17
CA ALA A 168 -8.94 -2.01 0.10
C ALA A 168 -10.23 -1.51 -0.56
N ARG A 169 -11.17 -1.04 0.26
CA ARG A 169 -12.45 -0.45 -0.18
C ARG A 169 -12.62 0.96 0.38
N VAL A 170 -13.16 1.87 -0.44
CA VAL A 170 -13.52 3.23 -0.02
C VAL A 170 -15.00 3.44 -0.35
N ASP A 171 -15.89 3.42 0.65
CA ASP A 171 -17.35 3.40 0.40
C ASP A 171 -17.88 4.58 -0.44
N SER A 172 -17.20 5.74 -0.37
CA SER A 172 -17.56 6.95 -1.14
C SER A 172 -17.07 6.95 -2.59
N LYS A 173 -16.27 5.96 -3.01
CA LYS A 173 -15.66 5.87 -4.33
C LYS A 173 -15.80 4.43 -4.85
N ALA A 174 -15.99 4.24 -6.16
CA ALA A 174 -15.91 2.90 -6.76
C ALA A 174 -14.45 2.40 -6.79
N PHE A 175 -13.84 2.18 -5.63
CA PHE A 175 -12.46 1.74 -5.45
C PHE A 175 -12.45 0.45 -4.65
N GLU A 176 -11.99 -0.62 -5.31
CA GLU A 176 -11.80 -1.94 -4.73
C GLU A 176 -10.53 -2.56 -5.33
N GLU A 177 -9.48 -2.71 -4.51
CA GLU A 177 -8.21 -3.26 -4.96
C GLU A 177 -7.60 -4.21 -3.92
N PRO A 178 -6.89 -5.27 -4.33
CA PRO A 178 -6.13 -6.11 -3.42
C PRO A 178 -4.97 -5.32 -2.79
N CYS A 179 -4.75 -5.55 -1.50
CA CYS A 179 -3.74 -4.86 -0.72
C CYS A 179 -3.18 -5.74 0.39
N TRP A 180 -2.11 -5.25 1.01
CA TRP A 180 -1.39 -5.94 2.07
C TRP A 180 -1.29 -5.05 3.30
N LEU A 181 -2.03 -5.40 4.34
CA LEU A 181 -2.04 -4.68 5.61
C LEU A 181 -0.90 -5.16 6.50
N PHE A 182 -0.18 -4.21 7.07
CA PHE A 182 0.84 -4.39 8.09
C PHE A 182 0.45 -3.62 9.34
N VAL A 183 0.44 -4.31 10.47
CA VAL A 183 0.26 -3.72 11.79
C VAL A 183 1.40 -4.25 12.67
N PRO A 184 2.34 -3.39 13.12
CA PRO A 184 3.44 -3.82 13.96
C PRO A 184 2.97 -4.63 15.18
N GLN A 185 3.77 -5.63 15.57
CA GLN A 185 3.50 -6.49 16.74
C GLN A 185 2.22 -7.35 16.64
N MET A 186 1.61 -7.43 15.46
CA MET A 186 0.44 -8.26 15.19
C MET A 186 0.69 -9.15 13.97
N THR A 187 0.41 -10.44 14.13
CA THR A 187 0.49 -11.39 13.03
C THR A 187 -0.77 -11.32 12.17
N PRO A 188 -0.71 -11.66 10.86
CA PRO A 188 -1.89 -11.73 10.00
C PRO A 188 -2.99 -12.64 10.56
N ARG A 189 -2.61 -13.73 11.24
CA ARG A 189 -3.56 -14.64 11.89
C ARG A 189 -4.36 -13.96 13.00
N ALA A 190 -3.74 -13.06 13.76
CA ALA A 190 -4.42 -12.29 14.79
C ALA A 190 -5.27 -11.15 14.20
N LEU A 191 -4.84 -10.57 13.08
CA LEU A 191 -5.53 -9.47 12.41
C LEU A 191 -6.76 -9.94 11.61
N ALA A 192 -6.68 -11.08 10.91
CA ALA A 192 -7.71 -11.56 9.99
C ALA A 192 -9.15 -11.49 10.56
N PRO A 193 -9.45 -12.08 11.75
CA PRO A 193 -10.81 -12.04 12.28
C PRO A 193 -11.28 -10.64 12.71
N LEU A 194 -10.36 -9.69 12.91
CA LEU A 194 -10.66 -8.32 13.35
C LEU A 194 -10.85 -7.36 12.16
N ILE A 195 -10.20 -7.64 11.03
CA ILE A 195 -10.30 -6.87 9.79
C ILE A 195 -11.53 -7.29 8.99
N ASP A 196 -11.77 -8.60 8.87
CA ASP A 196 -12.93 -9.16 8.20
C ASP A 196 -13.56 -10.27 9.06
N PRO A 197 -14.53 -9.93 9.93
CA PRO A 197 -15.19 -10.91 10.79
C PRO A 197 -16.08 -11.89 10.01
N ALA A 198 -16.26 -11.72 8.69
CA ALA A 198 -17.09 -12.59 7.86
C ALA A 198 -16.35 -13.84 7.34
N LEU A 199 -15.09 -14.06 7.70
CA LEU A 199 -14.37 -15.31 7.44
C LEU A 199 -14.48 -16.23 8.66
N PRO A 200 -15.47 -17.13 8.74
CA PRO A 200 -15.40 -18.24 9.68
C PRO A 200 -14.22 -19.12 9.27
N GLY A 201 -13.37 -19.46 10.24
CA GLY A 201 -12.34 -20.47 10.08
C GLY A 201 -12.98 -21.80 9.67
N GLY A 202 -12.80 -22.17 8.41
CA GLY A 202 -13.18 -23.47 7.86
C GLY A 202 -11.94 -24.20 7.39
N GLY A 203 -11.40 -25.07 8.23
CA GLY A 203 -10.39 -26.04 7.82
C GLY A 203 -10.96 -27.04 6.80
N GLY A 204 -10.06 -27.54 5.95
CA GLY A 204 -10.13 -28.89 5.37
C GLY A 204 -11.37 -29.25 4.57
N GLY A 205 -11.33 -28.97 3.27
CA GLY A 205 -12.28 -29.52 2.31
C GLY A 205 -11.78 -29.32 0.89
N THR A 206 -10.98 -30.25 0.40
CA THR A 206 -10.62 -30.36 -1.02
C THR A 206 -11.89 -30.65 -1.82
N ALA A 207 -12.61 -29.61 -2.23
CA ALA A 207 -13.59 -29.70 -3.29
C ALA A 207 -12.88 -29.26 -4.57
N ALA A 208 -12.54 -30.24 -5.40
CA ALA A 208 -12.06 -30.01 -6.76
C ALA A 208 -13.07 -29.14 -7.51
N PRO A 209 -12.63 -28.11 -8.26
CA PRO A 209 -13.53 -27.39 -9.14
C PRO A 209 -13.94 -28.32 -10.28
N THR A 210 -15.22 -28.69 -10.29
CA THR A 210 -15.90 -29.20 -11.49
C THR A 210 -15.79 -28.13 -12.58
N PRO A 211 -15.37 -28.47 -13.81
CA PRO A 211 -15.30 -27.49 -14.88
C PRO A 211 -16.70 -27.07 -15.29
N SER A 212 -17.14 -25.88 -14.87
CA SER A 212 -18.28 -25.20 -15.48
C SER A 212 -17.91 -24.79 -16.90
N ALA A 213 -18.64 -25.34 -17.86
CA ALA A 213 -18.57 -24.97 -19.26
C ALA A 213 -18.87 -23.46 -19.43
N GLY A 214 -17.86 -22.72 -19.88
CA GLY A 214 -18.04 -21.37 -20.44
C GLY A 214 -18.66 -21.43 -21.83
N PRO A 215 -19.25 -20.32 -22.32
CA PRO A 215 -20.02 -20.28 -23.55
C PRO A 215 -19.16 -20.63 -24.77
N SER A 216 -19.72 -21.47 -25.63
CA SER A 216 -19.14 -21.87 -26.91
C SER A 216 -18.84 -20.65 -27.78
N ASN A 217 -17.56 -20.39 -28.03
CA ASN A 217 -17.14 -19.52 -29.13
C ASN A 217 -17.60 -20.15 -30.46
N PRO A 218 -18.16 -19.38 -31.41
CA PRO A 218 -18.38 -19.90 -32.75
C PRO A 218 -17.02 -20.19 -33.41
N PRO A 219 -16.89 -21.29 -34.17
CA PRO A 219 -15.70 -21.57 -34.95
C PRO A 219 -15.61 -20.58 -36.10
N GLY A 220 -14.59 -19.71 -36.10
CA GLY A 220 -14.27 -18.91 -37.29
C GLY A 220 -13.85 -17.45 -37.07
N ALA A 221 -13.51 -16.99 -35.87
CA ALA A 221 -12.97 -15.64 -35.70
C ALA A 221 -11.55 -15.54 -36.30
N VAL A 222 -11.45 -14.98 -37.51
CA VAL A 222 -10.17 -14.64 -38.15
C VAL A 222 -9.73 -13.26 -37.64
N PHE A 223 -8.61 -13.20 -36.93
CA PHE A 223 -7.95 -11.94 -36.58
C PHE A 223 -6.90 -11.63 -37.65
N GLN A 224 -7.11 -10.55 -38.40
CA GLN A 224 -6.21 -10.11 -39.47
C GLN A 224 -5.49 -8.83 -39.03
N ILE A 225 -4.16 -8.88 -38.93
CA ILE A 225 -3.31 -7.73 -38.61
C ILE A 225 -2.69 -7.24 -39.91
N ASN A 226 -3.08 -6.05 -40.36
CA ASN A 226 -2.52 -5.41 -41.55
C ASN A 226 -1.49 -4.36 -41.10
N GLY A 227 -0.25 -4.79 -40.84
CA GLY A 227 0.85 -3.92 -40.41
C GLY A 227 2.10 -4.69 -40.01
N GLU A 228 3.24 -4.02 -39.93
CA GLU A 228 4.50 -4.62 -39.49
C GLU A 228 4.42 -4.90 -37.98
N MET A 229 4.52 -6.18 -37.60
CA MET A 229 4.43 -6.63 -36.21
C MET A 229 5.83 -6.57 -35.56
N THR A 230 6.04 -5.59 -34.68
CA THR A 230 7.32 -5.38 -33.98
C THR A 230 7.40 -6.00 -32.58
N ASP A 231 6.30 -6.55 -32.06
CA ASP A 231 6.24 -7.22 -30.76
C ASP A 231 5.78 -8.68 -30.91
N THR A 232 6.41 -9.63 -30.22
CA THR A 232 6.25 -11.09 -30.43
C THR A 232 5.62 -11.79 -29.21
N THR A 233 4.77 -11.10 -28.45
CA THR A 233 4.13 -11.71 -27.27
C THR A 233 2.65 -12.01 -27.53
N LEU A 234 2.25 -13.29 -27.46
CA LEU A 234 0.87 -13.76 -27.56
C LEU A 234 0.46 -14.50 -26.28
N ILE A 235 -0.63 -14.08 -25.63
CA ILE A 235 -1.17 -14.71 -24.42
C ILE A 235 -2.39 -15.57 -24.81
N ASN A 236 -2.17 -16.81 -25.26
CA ASN A 236 -3.09 -17.98 -25.34
C ASN A 236 -2.70 -18.94 -26.49
N LYS A 237 -3.47 -20.03 -26.67
CA LYS A 237 -3.32 -20.98 -27.79
C LYS A 237 -3.84 -20.39 -29.11
N VAL A 238 -3.03 -20.50 -30.16
CA VAL A 238 -3.43 -20.24 -31.55
C VAL A 238 -3.75 -21.58 -32.23
N GLY A 239 -4.93 -21.67 -32.85
CA GLY A 239 -5.35 -22.89 -33.58
C GLY A 239 -4.67 -23.05 -34.93
N THR A 240 -4.67 -21.99 -35.75
CA THR A 240 -4.07 -22.00 -37.10
C THR A 240 -3.48 -20.62 -37.39
N MET A 241 -2.19 -20.56 -37.72
CA MET A 241 -1.51 -19.33 -38.12
C MET A 241 -1.17 -19.38 -39.60
N ARG A 242 -1.61 -18.38 -40.39
CA ARG A 242 -1.21 -18.19 -41.79
C ARG A 242 -0.46 -16.86 -41.90
N ILE A 243 0.79 -16.91 -42.36
CA ILE A 243 1.63 -15.73 -42.60
C ILE A 243 1.82 -15.62 -44.11
N ASP A 244 1.31 -14.54 -44.72
CA ASP A 244 1.57 -14.21 -46.12
C ASP A 244 2.60 -13.08 -46.17
N ARG A 245 3.84 -13.41 -46.55
CA ARG A 245 4.89 -12.42 -46.79
C ARG A 245 4.88 -12.06 -48.26
N ARG A 246 4.17 -10.98 -48.63
CA ARG A 246 4.38 -10.34 -49.94
C ARG A 246 5.78 -9.74 -49.96
N ARG A 247 6.70 -10.40 -50.66
CA ARG A 247 7.93 -9.75 -51.11
C ARG A 247 7.53 -8.74 -52.19
N ILE A 248 7.96 -7.49 -52.01
CA ILE A 248 7.97 -6.45 -53.05
C ILE A 248 8.92 -6.91 -54.16
#